data_AF-A0A844U1J0-F1
#
_entry.id   AF-A0A844U1J0-F1
#
_cell.length_a   1.000
_cell.length_b   1.000
_cell.length_c   1.000
_cell.angle_alpha   90.00
_cell.angle_beta   90.00
_cell.angle_gamma   90.00
#
_symmetry.space_group_name_H-M   'P 1'
#
loop_
_entity.id
_entity.type
_entity.pdbx_description
1 polymer ?
#
loop_
_entity_poly.entity_id
_entity_poly.type
_entity_poly.pdbx_seq_one_letter_code
_entity_poly.pdbx_strand_id
1 'polypeptide(L)' 'MIRRGKFGKAIEMDIKDIKRKFGGKYNEGMKDMIDYAIDNDYITSKEGKRLKRKYLYH' A
#
# COMPACT_ATOMS: atom_id res chain seq x y z
N MET A 1 -6.32 11.38 16.12
CA MET A 1 -7.22 10.35 15.57
C MET A 1 -6.90 10.18 14.09
N ILE A 2 -6.11 9.17 13.72
CA ILE A 2 -5.81 8.88 12.30
C ILE A 2 -7.15 8.58 11.63
N ARG A 3 -7.44 9.24 10.51
CA ARG A 3 -8.68 9.07 9.74
C ARG A 3 -8.67 7.67 9.11
N ARG A 4 -9.00 6.64 9.92
CA ARG A 4 -9.03 5.23 9.54
C ARG A 4 -9.79 5.09 8.21
N GLY A 5 -9.15 4.49 7.21
CA GLY A 5 -9.67 4.31 5.84
C GLY A 5 -9.20 5.35 4.81
N LYS A 6 -8.95 6.62 5.18
CA LYS A 6 -8.45 7.62 4.20
C LYS A 6 -6.98 7.38 3.85
N PHE A 7 -6.18 6.94 4.82
CA PHE A 7 -4.77 6.64 4.61
C PHE A 7 -4.55 5.41 3.72
N GLY A 8 -5.29 4.32 3.98
CA GLY A 8 -5.25 3.14 3.10
C GLY A 8 -5.71 3.43 1.67
N LYS A 9 -6.65 4.37 1.49
CA LYS A 9 -7.06 4.84 0.16
C LYS A 9 -5.96 5.66 -0.52
N ALA A 10 -5.27 6.53 0.21
CA ALA A 10 -4.15 7.31 -0.31
C ALA A 10 -3.03 6.39 -0.81
N ILE A 11 -2.62 5.43 0.03
CA ILE A 11 -1.65 4.38 -0.34
C ILE A 11 -2.08 3.66 -1.63
N GLU A 12 -3.36 3.29 -1.75
CA GLU A 12 -3.86 2.60 -2.95
C GLU A 12 -3.72 3.45 -4.22
N MET A 13 -3.91 4.77 -4.13
CA MET A 13 -3.73 5.69 -5.27
C MET A 13 -2.26 5.77 -5.66
N ASP A 14 -1.35 5.94 -4.69
CA ASP A 14 0.08 6.03 -4.95
C ASP A 14 0.62 4.74 -5.59
N ILE A 15 0.22 3.58 -5.07
CA ILE A 15 0.60 2.27 -5.64
C ILE A 15 0.16 2.17 -7.11
N LYS A 16 -1.08 2.58 -7.42
CA LYS A 16 -1.59 2.56 -8.80
C LYS A 16 -0.81 3.48 -9.72
N ASP A 17 -0.51 4.69 -9.27
CA ASP A 17 0.20 5.68 -10.08
C ASP A 17 1.64 5.27 -10.34
N ILE A 18 2.33 4.76 -9.33
CA ILE A 18 3.68 4.25 -9.46
C ILE A 18 3.70 3.04 -10.40
N LYS A 19 2.80 2.05 -10.19
CA LYS A 19 2.75 0.86 -11.04
C LYS A 19 2.38 1.19 -12.49
N ARG A 20 1.51 2.17 -12.71
CA ARG A 20 1.16 2.68 -14.06
C ARG A 20 2.36 3.32 -14.76
N LYS A 21 3.18 4.10 -14.03
CA LYS A 21 4.31 4.84 -14.62
C LYS A 21 5.56 3.98 -14.78
N PHE A 22 5.81 3.04 -13.87
CA PHE A 22 7.09 2.35 -13.74
C PHE A 22 6.99 0.83 -13.75
N GLY A 23 5.79 0.27 -13.97
CA GLY A 23 5.57 -1.17 -13.91
C GLY A 23 5.91 -1.74 -12.53
N GLY A 24 6.52 -2.92 -12.51
CA GLY A 24 6.87 -3.62 -11.27
C GLY A 24 8.16 -3.14 -10.58
N LYS A 25 8.85 -2.13 -11.11
CA LYS A 25 10.19 -1.72 -10.66
C LYS A 25 10.28 -1.41 -9.16
N TYR A 26 9.22 -0.87 -8.58
CA TYR A 26 9.18 -0.44 -7.18
C TYR A 26 8.28 -1.32 -6.31
N ASN A 27 7.97 -2.55 -6.74
CA ASN A 27 7.08 -3.43 -5.99
C ASN A 27 7.59 -3.75 -4.58
N GLU A 28 8.91 -3.87 -4.39
CA GLU A 28 9.51 -4.11 -3.07
C GLU A 28 9.37 -2.90 -2.15
N GLY A 29 9.75 -1.70 -2.61
CA GLY A 29 9.56 -0.47 -1.82
C GLY A 29 8.09 -0.19 -1.49
N MET A 30 7.15 -0.56 -2.37
CA MET A 30 5.72 -0.49 -2.08
C MET A 30 5.28 -1.53 -1.03
N LYS A 31 5.92 -2.70 -0.95
CA LYS A 31 5.66 -3.67 0.13
C LYS A 31 6.14 -3.13 1.46
N ASP A 32 7.34 -2.55 1.50
CA ASP A 32 7.94 -1.96 2.71
C ASP A 32 7.11 -0.79 3.23
N MET A 33 6.62 0.08 2.33
CA MET A 33 5.70 1.16 2.69
C MET A 33 4.41 0.63 3.32
N ILE A 34 3.85 -0.46 2.79
CA ILE A 34 2.64 -1.08 3.36
C ILE A 34 2.94 -1.68 4.73
N ASP A 35 4.08 -2.35 4.91
CA ASP A 35 4.46 -2.93 6.20
C ASP A 35 4.66 -1.85 7.26
N TYR A 36 5.40 -0.79 6.92
CA TYR A 36 5.54 0.37 7.79
C TYR A 36 4.17 0.97 8.18
N ALA A 37 3.23 1.04 7.23
CA ALA A 37 1.90 1.55 7.51
C ALA A 37 1.06 0.63 8.43
N ILE A 38 1.30 -0.68 8.40
CA ILE A 38 0.70 -1.63 9.35
C ILE A 38 1.33 -1.48 10.72
N ASP A 39 2.66 -1.45 10.80
CA ASP A 39 3.41 -1.43 12.06
C ASP A 39 3.16 -0.16 12.88
N ASN A 40 2.83 0.94 12.20
CA ASN A 40 2.47 2.22 12.83
C ASN A 40 0.95 2.41 13.02
N ASP A 41 0.14 1.35 12.85
CA ASP A 41 -1.32 1.38 12.98
C ASP A 41 -2.03 2.41 12.07
N TYR A 42 -1.39 2.85 10.98
CA TYR A 42 -2.03 3.74 10.00
C TYR A 42 -3.08 3.03 9.16
N ILE A 43 -2.88 1.74 8.89
CA ILE A 43 -3.84 0.83 8.25
C ILE A 43 -3.91 -0.49 9.00
N THR A 44 -5.02 -1.21 8.84
CA THR A 44 -5.13 -2.55 9.42
C THR A 44 -4.28 -3.57 8.64
N SER A 45 -3.83 -4.64 9.31
CA SER A 45 -3.13 -5.74 8.63
C SER A 45 -4.00 -6.38 7.53
N LYS A 46 -5.34 -6.36 7.68
CA LYS A 46 -6.29 -6.83 6.66
C LYS A 46 -6.24 -5.96 5.41
N GLU A 47 -6.23 -4.64 5.56
CA GLU A 47 -6.08 -3.70 4.45
C GLU A 47 -4.72 -3.84 3.76
N GLY A 48 -3.62 -3.90 4.53
CA GLY A 48 -2.29 -4.08 3.97
C GLY A 48 -2.16 -5.38 3.16
N LYS A 49 -2.65 -6.50 3.69
CA LYS A 49 -2.70 -7.79 2.96
C LYS A 49 -3.57 -7.72 1.69
N ARG A 50 -4.63 -6.91 1.67
CA ARG A 50 -5.46 -6.69 0.48
C ARG A 50 -4.67 -5.91 -0.58
N LEU A 51 -3.99 -4.84 -0.18
CA LEU A 51 -3.22 -3.98 -1.09
C LEU A 51 -2.06 -4.75 -1.74
N LYS A 52 -1.28 -5.48 -0.94
CA LYS A 52 -0.17 -6.30 -1.45
C LYS A 52 -0.64 -7.33 -2.48
N ARG A 53 -1.69 -8.10 -2.17
CA ARG A 53 -2.27 -9.10 -3.09
C ARG A 53 -2.77 -8.49 -4.39
N LYS A 54 -3.47 -7.37 -4.31
CA LYS A 54 -4.12 -6.76 -5.47
C LYS A 54 -3.13 -6.11 -6.44
N TYR A 55 -2.01 -5.58 -5.93
CA TYR A 55 -1.14 -4.71 -6.73
C TYR A 55 0.31 -5.17 -6.84
N LEU A 56 0.84 -6.01 -5.93
CA LEU A 56 2.29 -6.24 -5.83
C LEU A 56 2.73 -7.70 -6.05
N TYR A 57 1.79 -8.65 -6.15
CA TYR A 57 2.09 -10.09 -6.36
C TYR A 57 1.74 -10.59 -7.77
N HIS A 58 1.90 -9.74 -8.79
CA HIS A 58 1.77 -10.09 -10.21
C HIS A 58 3.00 -9.64 -10.97
#